data_AF-A0A956H340-F1
#
_entry.id   AF-A0A956H340-F1
#
_cell.length_a   1.000
_cell.length_b   1.000
_cell.length_c   1.000
_cell.angle_alpha   90.00
_cell.angle_beta   90.00
_cell.angle_gamma   90.00
#
_symmetry.space_group_name_H-M   'P 1'
#
loop_
_entity.id
_entity.type
_entity.pdbx_description
1 polymer ?
#
loop_
_entity_poly.entity_id
_entity_poly.type
_entity_poly.pdbx_seq_one_letter_code
_entity_poly.pdbx_strand_id
1 'polypeptide(L)'
;MNDTLMHLDNLGITYYGAGVDRSSAAATTFHPDINGVGMAMQGFCNLSGTSYGDTPLHIIAYDDPTKGGALPAYTSSLDDFVDGEVGGGRLTVPIIHGGTEYALMQSSGTRNDFARTVDHGADLVIAHHPHVVHGIATYDAGNGPVYVVGSLGNFVFDQERFEVFRSYLAVVDVVDGANGPAVEAVNLVPIRIDDYAPRLMAGEALDKMGRHVAHMSTQEALAEDPGSNYGSAVVYAAGGRLRVAMDESQVSTTDLVDQRSVALSGGSTGPVALDPYAGNDALAALHSDVAASCQVGRDLLNIGDFEDPDVDETFLEGDVWEQSEYHYVQSSETRNGNGAGVLLRKSSSSGRTSMYLLEEVEVTPGSTVTFQGWSKLANAGDFEVSIRLRKTSGSTYSYTDEHLDTGVNHDWQSFTINKTIPSNVDTVQIYLRQYPPSSGEGMVFLDDISIIQWDGQQLAVDAGGVTLPTPNAWDFVRCSAPGNSLDLDLTHRVYE
;
A
#
# COMPACT_ATOMS: atom_id res chain seq x y z
N MET A 1 -8.03 12.66 -29.61
CA MET A 1 -7.48 11.39 -30.12
C MET A 1 -6.60 11.58 -31.34
N ASN A 2 -7.11 12.08 -32.48
CA ASN A 2 -6.29 12.30 -33.70
C ASN A 2 -4.97 13.05 -33.44
N ASP A 3 -5.04 14.12 -32.63
CA ASP A 3 -3.87 14.93 -32.27
C ASP A 3 -2.81 14.11 -31.52
N THR A 4 -3.21 13.40 -30.47
CA THR A 4 -2.35 12.52 -29.68
C THR A 4 -1.69 11.44 -30.54
N LEU A 5 -2.46 10.69 -31.33
CA LEU A 5 -1.92 9.59 -32.14
C LEU A 5 -0.91 10.10 -33.18
N MET A 6 -1.22 11.21 -33.85
CA MET A 6 -0.32 11.86 -34.80
C MET A 6 1.02 12.25 -34.15
N HIS A 7 0.99 12.77 -32.92
CA HIS A 7 2.22 13.14 -32.21
C HIS A 7 3.05 11.92 -31.78
N LEU A 8 2.40 10.85 -31.31
CA LEU A 8 3.08 9.60 -30.96
C LEU A 8 3.75 8.97 -32.18
N ASP A 9 3.04 8.90 -33.32
CA ASP A 9 3.59 8.43 -34.60
C ASP A 9 4.81 9.24 -35.04
N ASN A 10 4.71 10.58 -35.00
CA ASN A 10 5.81 11.47 -35.40
C ASN A 10 7.05 11.32 -34.51
N LEU A 11 6.87 10.93 -33.25
CA LEU A 11 7.95 10.70 -32.29
C LEU A 11 8.46 9.24 -32.32
N GLY A 12 7.79 8.34 -33.05
CA GLY A 12 8.11 6.91 -33.05
C GLY A 12 7.77 6.22 -31.72
N ILE A 13 6.84 6.78 -30.95
CA ILE A 13 6.37 6.18 -29.69
C ILE A 13 5.21 5.24 -30.03
N THR A 14 5.40 3.95 -29.78
CA THR A 14 4.36 2.95 -30.00
C THR A 14 3.19 3.15 -29.04
N TYR A 15 1.98 3.03 -29.57
CA TYR A 15 0.74 2.96 -28.80
C TYR A 15 -0.07 1.75 -29.24
N TYR A 16 -0.89 1.25 -28.32
CA TYR A 16 -1.77 0.11 -28.56
C TYR A 16 -3.04 0.28 -27.72
N GLY A 17 -4.17 -0.13 -28.28
CA GLY A 17 -5.48 0.06 -27.65
C GLY A 17 -6.05 1.47 -27.73
N ALA A 18 -5.63 2.26 -28.73
CA ALA A 18 -6.16 3.60 -28.96
C ALA A 18 -6.40 3.86 -30.44
N GLY A 19 -7.52 4.48 -30.78
CA GLY A 19 -7.91 4.68 -32.17
C GLY A 19 -8.92 5.80 -32.33
N VAL A 20 -9.14 6.21 -33.58
CA VAL A 20 -10.11 7.26 -33.96
C VAL A 20 -11.56 6.73 -33.94
N ASP A 21 -11.70 5.42 -33.85
CA ASP A 21 -12.91 4.63 -33.65
C ASP A 21 -12.54 3.30 -32.97
N ARG A 22 -13.52 2.45 -32.66
CA ARG A 22 -13.26 1.19 -31.94
C ARG A 22 -12.48 0.22 -32.81
N SER A 23 -12.80 0.14 -34.09
CA SER A 23 -12.16 -0.77 -35.04
C SER A 23 -10.66 -0.47 -35.22
N SER A 24 -10.29 0.80 -35.36
CA SER A 24 -8.88 1.24 -35.42
C SER A 24 -8.16 1.08 -34.09
N ALA A 25 -8.84 1.26 -32.95
CA ALA A 25 -8.25 0.98 -31.64
C ALA A 25 -7.91 -0.52 -31.48
N ALA A 26 -8.81 -1.40 -31.92
CA ALA A 26 -8.60 -2.85 -31.91
C ALA A 26 -7.46 -3.30 -32.84
N ALA A 27 -7.23 -2.56 -33.92
CA ALA A 27 -6.15 -2.85 -34.88
C ALA A 27 -4.76 -2.42 -34.39
N THR A 28 -4.65 -1.80 -33.20
CA THR A 28 -3.38 -1.34 -32.62
C THR A 28 -2.94 -2.28 -31.52
N THR A 29 -2.48 -3.47 -31.91
CA THR A 29 -1.82 -4.43 -31.02
C THR A 29 -0.32 -4.28 -31.13
N PHE A 30 0.39 -4.30 -30.02
CA PHE A 30 1.85 -4.27 -30.03
C PHE A 30 2.42 -5.68 -29.99
N HIS A 31 3.23 -6.04 -30.98
CA HIS A 31 3.86 -7.36 -31.09
C HIS A 31 5.38 -7.29 -30.98
N PRO A 32 5.95 -7.08 -29.78
CA PRO A 32 7.39 -7.10 -29.62
C PRO A 32 7.93 -8.52 -29.70
N ASP A 33 9.21 -8.63 -30.09
CA ASP A 33 10.01 -9.84 -29.92
C ASP A 33 11.11 -9.52 -28.91
N ILE A 34 11.12 -10.27 -27.80
CA ILE A 34 12.14 -10.15 -26.77
C ILE A 34 13.01 -11.41 -26.83
N ASN A 35 14.18 -11.28 -27.45
CA ASN A 35 15.16 -12.36 -27.58
C ASN A 35 14.60 -13.67 -28.18
N GLY A 36 13.72 -13.58 -29.18
CA GLY A 36 13.06 -14.72 -29.83
C GLY A 36 11.75 -15.15 -29.18
N VAL A 37 11.33 -14.49 -28.10
CA VAL A 37 10.00 -14.67 -27.50
C VAL A 37 9.05 -13.65 -28.11
N GLY A 38 8.18 -14.11 -29.01
CA GLY A 38 7.13 -13.27 -29.60
C GLY A 38 6.03 -12.99 -28.59
N MET A 39 5.68 -11.72 -28.40
CA MET A 39 4.65 -11.28 -27.47
C MET A 39 3.53 -10.52 -28.19
N ALA A 40 2.39 -10.37 -27.52
CA ALA A 40 1.28 -9.54 -27.94
C ALA A 40 0.74 -8.74 -26.75
N MET A 41 0.61 -7.42 -26.91
CA MET A 41 0.13 -6.51 -25.87
C MET A 41 -0.98 -5.62 -26.43
N GLN A 42 -2.10 -5.53 -25.70
CA GLN A 42 -3.27 -4.75 -26.12
C GLN A 42 -3.85 -3.99 -24.93
N GLY A 43 -4.10 -2.70 -25.14
CA GLY A 43 -4.67 -1.80 -24.15
C GLY A 43 -6.18 -1.86 -24.23
N PHE A 44 -6.83 -1.91 -23.08
CA PHE A 44 -8.27 -1.88 -22.91
C PHE A 44 -8.65 -0.87 -21.83
N CYS A 45 -9.90 -0.41 -21.86
CA CYS A 45 -10.42 0.49 -20.85
C CYS A 45 -11.85 0.10 -20.46
N ASN A 46 -12.11 -0.07 -19.16
CA ASN A 46 -13.44 -0.36 -18.65
C ASN A 46 -14.21 0.90 -18.20
N LEU A 47 -13.56 2.07 -18.21
CA LEU A 47 -14.18 3.34 -17.87
C LEU A 47 -15.03 3.86 -19.03
N SER A 48 -16.33 3.60 -18.92
CA SER A 48 -17.30 3.97 -19.94
C SER A 48 -18.58 4.56 -19.33
N GLY A 49 -19.16 5.54 -20.01
CA GLY A 49 -20.48 6.08 -19.66
C GLY A 49 -20.52 6.74 -18.28
N THR A 50 -21.62 6.55 -17.55
CA THR A 50 -21.85 7.12 -16.20
C THR A 50 -21.22 6.29 -15.08
N SER A 51 -20.28 5.40 -15.38
CA SER A 51 -19.59 4.57 -14.38
C SER A 51 -18.77 5.39 -13.37
N TYR A 52 -18.67 6.71 -13.57
CA TYR A 52 -17.91 7.65 -12.72
C TYR A 52 -18.69 8.96 -12.48
N GLY A 53 -19.90 8.82 -11.92
CA GLY A 53 -20.79 9.94 -11.59
C GLY A 53 -21.84 10.25 -12.67
N ASP A 54 -22.58 11.36 -12.47
CA ASP A 54 -23.73 11.70 -13.31
C ASP A 54 -23.36 12.21 -14.72
N THR A 55 -22.08 12.47 -14.96
CA THR A 55 -21.59 12.92 -16.27
C THR A 55 -20.95 11.75 -17.00
N PRO A 56 -21.39 11.42 -18.22
CA PRO A 56 -20.77 10.35 -18.99
C PRO A 56 -19.28 10.64 -19.24
N LEU A 57 -18.39 9.81 -18.68
CA LEU A 57 -16.99 9.79 -19.05
C LEU A 57 -16.85 9.12 -20.41
N HIS A 58 -16.23 9.86 -21.31
CA HIS A 58 -16.15 9.52 -22.71
C HIS A 58 -14.70 9.23 -23.09
N ILE A 59 -14.05 8.26 -22.45
CA ILE A 59 -12.64 7.92 -22.77
C ILE A 59 -12.48 6.69 -23.67
N ILE A 60 -13.52 5.88 -23.85
CA ILE A 60 -13.51 4.75 -24.80
C ILE A 60 -13.89 5.13 -26.23
N ALA A 61 -13.43 4.34 -27.19
CA ALA A 61 -13.74 4.47 -28.61
C ALA A 61 -15.10 3.84 -28.98
N TYR A 62 -15.78 4.42 -29.97
CA TYR A 62 -17.06 3.94 -30.52
C TYR A 62 -17.05 3.99 -32.04
N ASP A 63 -17.74 3.04 -32.68
CA ASP A 63 -17.93 3.04 -34.14
C ASP A 63 -19.13 3.94 -34.56
N ASP A 64 -20.20 3.99 -33.75
CA ASP A 64 -21.42 4.75 -34.01
C ASP A 64 -22.04 5.37 -32.72
N PRO A 65 -22.13 6.71 -32.60
CA PRO A 65 -21.44 7.68 -33.46
C PRO A 65 -19.93 7.50 -33.33
N THR A 66 -19.23 7.64 -34.46
CA THR A 66 -17.78 7.46 -34.52
C THR A 66 -17.08 8.40 -33.54
N LYS A 67 -16.25 7.81 -32.68
CA LYS A 67 -15.51 8.54 -31.65
C LYS A 67 -14.21 7.84 -31.31
N GLY A 68 -13.13 8.61 -31.28
CA GLY A 68 -11.83 8.11 -30.83
C GLY A 68 -11.72 7.99 -29.31
N GLY A 69 -10.89 7.06 -28.87
CA GLY A 69 -10.71 6.72 -27.47
C GLY A 69 -9.88 5.45 -27.29
N ALA A 70 -9.82 4.97 -26.06
CA ALA A 70 -9.26 3.67 -25.73
C ALA A 70 -10.18 2.54 -26.20
N LEU A 71 -9.61 1.39 -26.57
CA LEU A 71 -10.39 0.21 -26.90
C LEU A 71 -11.21 -0.21 -25.66
N PRO A 72 -12.55 -0.33 -25.74
CA PRO A 72 -13.34 -0.77 -24.61
C PRO A 72 -13.02 -2.23 -24.23
N ALA A 73 -12.93 -2.49 -22.93
CA ALA A 73 -12.83 -3.81 -22.33
C ALA A 73 -14.15 -4.60 -22.39
N TYR A 74 -14.84 -4.57 -23.54
CA TYR A 74 -15.98 -5.45 -23.76
C TYR A 74 -15.51 -6.90 -23.79
N THR A 75 -16.35 -7.82 -23.33
CA THR A 75 -16.06 -9.26 -23.36
C THR A 75 -15.57 -9.70 -24.74
N SER A 76 -16.25 -9.29 -25.81
CA SER A 76 -15.83 -9.61 -27.18
C SER A 76 -14.45 -9.03 -27.53
N SER A 77 -14.12 -7.82 -27.08
CA SER A 77 -12.80 -7.23 -27.37
C SER A 77 -11.68 -7.98 -26.66
N LEU A 78 -11.91 -8.40 -25.42
CA LEU A 78 -10.95 -9.17 -24.63
C LEU A 78 -10.74 -10.56 -25.26
N ASP A 79 -11.84 -11.26 -25.58
CA ASP A 79 -11.79 -12.58 -26.21
C ASP A 79 -11.10 -12.54 -27.58
N ASP A 80 -11.52 -11.61 -28.46
CA ASP A 80 -11.00 -11.53 -29.83
C ASP A 80 -9.48 -11.30 -29.83
N PHE A 81 -8.97 -10.52 -28.88
CA PHE A 81 -7.54 -10.32 -28.70
C PHE A 81 -6.87 -11.61 -28.20
N VAL A 82 -7.32 -12.17 -27.08
CA VAL A 82 -6.62 -13.32 -26.49
C VAL A 82 -6.67 -14.53 -27.42
N ASP A 83 -7.85 -14.88 -27.95
CA ASP A 83 -8.01 -16.02 -28.87
C ASP A 83 -7.16 -15.86 -30.14
N GLY A 84 -7.08 -14.64 -30.67
CA GLY A 84 -6.31 -14.33 -31.88
C GLY A 84 -4.80 -14.46 -31.69
N GLU A 85 -4.30 -14.02 -30.53
CA GLU A 85 -2.87 -13.95 -30.23
C GLU A 85 -2.32 -15.30 -29.71
N VAL A 86 -3.10 -16.00 -28.89
CA VAL A 86 -2.80 -17.38 -28.46
C VAL A 86 -2.75 -18.31 -29.68
N GLY A 87 -3.69 -18.20 -30.62
CA GLY A 87 -3.65 -18.94 -31.90
C GLY A 87 -2.42 -18.62 -32.76
N GLY A 88 -1.80 -17.45 -32.54
CA GLY A 88 -0.55 -17.03 -33.17
C GLY A 88 0.72 -17.48 -32.45
N GLY A 89 0.62 -18.17 -31.30
CA GLY A 89 1.74 -18.67 -30.52
C GLY A 89 2.56 -17.56 -29.85
N ARG A 90 1.92 -16.47 -29.42
CA ARG A 90 2.57 -15.33 -28.75
C ARG A 90 2.22 -15.30 -27.27
N LEU A 91 3.17 -14.83 -26.45
CA LEU A 91 2.92 -14.51 -25.05
C LEU A 91 1.94 -13.34 -24.98
N THR A 92 0.74 -13.58 -24.48
CA THR A 92 -0.40 -12.67 -24.61
C THR A 92 -0.67 -11.93 -23.31
N VAL A 93 -0.58 -10.59 -23.36
CA VAL A 93 -0.69 -9.70 -22.19
C VAL A 93 -1.78 -8.63 -22.41
N PRO A 94 -3.00 -8.83 -21.90
CA PRO A 94 -3.99 -7.75 -21.80
C PRO A 94 -3.54 -6.69 -20.79
N ILE A 95 -3.65 -5.41 -21.17
CA ILE A 95 -3.44 -4.27 -20.29
C ILE A 95 -4.75 -3.54 -20.09
N ILE A 96 -5.32 -3.64 -18.89
CA ILE A 96 -6.67 -3.14 -18.61
C ILE A 96 -6.60 -1.90 -17.74
N HIS A 97 -7.01 -0.76 -18.30
CA HIS A 97 -7.27 0.46 -17.56
C HIS A 97 -8.64 0.37 -16.89
N GLY A 98 -8.67 0.08 -15.59
CA GLY A 98 -9.93 -0.12 -14.90
C GLY A 98 -9.86 -0.39 -13.41
N GLY A 99 -11.04 -0.43 -12.78
CA GLY A 99 -11.20 -0.58 -11.33
C GLY A 99 -11.80 0.67 -10.69
N THR A 100 -11.91 0.67 -9.37
CA THR A 100 -12.43 1.81 -8.60
C THR A 100 -11.25 2.65 -8.12
N GLU A 101 -11.25 3.97 -8.37
CA GLU A 101 -10.16 4.83 -7.90
C GLU A 101 -10.01 4.72 -6.38
N TYR A 102 -8.75 4.66 -5.95
CA TYR A 102 -8.27 4.59 -4.57
C TYR A 102 -8.71 3.34 -3.78
N ALA A 103 -9.50 2.46 -4.38
CA ALA A 103 -9.83 1.19 -3.76
C ALA A 103 -8.57 0.31 -3.75
N LEU A 104 -8.13 -0.07 -2.55
CA LEU A 104 -6.97 -0.94 -2.34
C LEU A 104 -7.20 -2.37 -2.86
N MET A 105 -8.44 -2.76 -3.15
CA MET A 105 -8.83 -4.09 -3.63
C MET A 105 -9.51 -4.01 -4.99
N GLN A 106 -9.34 -5.05 -5.80
CA GLN A 106 -10.04 -5.19 -7.07
C GLN A 106 -11.56 -5.37 -6.87
N SER A 107 -12.37 -4.73 -7.72
CA SER A 107 -13.82 -4.96 -7.74
C SER A 107 -14.16 -6.29 -8.41
N SER A 108 -15.27 -6.90 -8.03
CA SER A 108 -15.72 -8.18 -8.61
C SER A 108 -15.91 -8.13 -10.14
N GLY A 109 -16.31 -6.98 -10.69
CA GLY A 109 -16.40 -6.78 -12.14
C GLY A 109 -15.02 -6.81 -12.80
N THR A 110 -14.03 -6.12 -12.22
CA THR A 110 -12.66 -6.10 -12.73
C THR A 110 -12.00 -7.47 -12.62
N ARG A 111 -12.22 -8.19 -11.52
CA ARG A 111 -11.77 -9.60 -11.37
C ARG A 111 -12.37 -10.49 -12.46
N ASN A 112 -13.67 -10.36 -12.77
CA ASN A 112 -14.26 -11.15 -13.87
C ASN A 112 -13.59 -10.87 -15.23
N ASP A 113 -13.22 -9.62 -15.52
CA ASP A 113 -12.49 -9.30 -16.76
C ASP A 113 -11.11 -9.96 -16.79
N PHE A 114 -10.39 -9.97 -15.65
CA PHE A 114 -9.08 -10.63 -15.52
C PHE A 114 -9.20 -12.15 -15.68
N ALA A 115 -10.07 -12.78 -14.90
CA ALA A 115 -10.35 -14.21 -14.96
C ALA A 115 -10.69 -14.65 -16.39
N ARG A 116 -11.56 -13.89 -17.06
CA ARG A 116 -11.94 -14.14 -18.46
C ARG A 116 -10.74 -14.16 -19.40
N THR A 117 -9.83 -13.20 -19.28
CA THR A 117 -8.65 -13.19 -20.16
C THR A 117 -7.74 -14.39 -19.93
N VAL A 118 -7.60 -14.84 -18.68
CA VAL A 118 -6.82 -16.05 -18.37
C VAL A 118 -7.54 -17.32 -18.82
N ASP A 119 -8.87 -17.40 -18.68
CA ASP A 119 -9.68 -18.51 -19.20
C ASP A 119 -9.52 -18.68 -20.73
N HIS A 120 -9.29 -17.58 -21.45
CA HIS A 120 -9.01 -17.58 -22.89
C HIS A 120 -7.53 -17.82 -23.24
N GLY A 121 -6.64 -17.87 -22.25
CA GLY A 121 -5.23 -18.24 -22.42
C GLY A 121 -4.23 -17.09 -22.35
N ALA A 122 -4.57 -15.96 -21.72
CA ALA A 122 -3.58 -14.93 -21.42
C ALA A 122 -2.49 -15.46 -20.47
N ASP A 123 -1.23 -15.09 -20.71
CA ASP A 123 -0.07 -15.55 -19.94
C ASP A 123 0.28 -14.64 -18.75
N LEU A 124 -0.26 -13.42 -18.75
CA LEU A 124 -0.08 -12.41 -17.71
C LEU A 124 -1.18 -11.35 -17.86
N VAL A 125 -1.82 -10.95 -16.76
CA VAL A 125 -2.75 -9.82 -16.77
C VAL A 125 -2.10 -8.63 -16.08
N ILE A 126 -2.09 -7.46 -16.73
CA ILE A 126 -1.63 -6.20 -16.15
C ILE A 126 -2.78 -5.20 -16.16
N ALA A 127 -2.95 -4.48 -15.07
CA ALA A 127 -3.94 -3.42 -14.95
C ALA A 127 -3.41 -2.22 -14.18
N HIS A 128 -4.12 -1.11 -14.34
CA HIS A 128 -3.87 0.19 -13.69
C HIS A 128 -5.16 1.02 -13.76
N HIS A 129 -5.18 2.19 -13.11
CA HIS A 129 -6.29 3.16 -12.97
C HIS A 129 -6.60 3.49 -11.51
N PRO A 130 -6.61 2.53 -10.55
CA PRO A 130 -6.98 2.84 -9.18
C PRO A 130 -6.12 3.89 -8.47
N HIS A 131 -5.00 4.34 -9.07
CA HIS A 131 -4.02 5.26 -8.49
C HIS A 131 -3.32 4.75 -7.23
N VAL A 132 -3.64 3.53 -6.79
CA VAL A 132 -3.03 2.84 -5.65
C VAL A 132 -2.51 1.49 -6.12
N VAL A 133 -1.47 1.00 -5.48
CA VAL A 133 -0.94 -0.33 -5.76
C VAL A 133 -1.91 -1.40 -5.29
N HIS A 134 -2.09 -2.44 -6.09
CA HIS A 134 -2.71 -3.68 -5.64
C HIS A 134 -1.66 -4.73 -5.34
N GLY A 135 -2.07 -5.75 -4.59
CA GLY A 135 -1.33 -7.00 -4.49
C GLY A 135 -1.29 -7.73 -5.83
N ILE A 136 -0.47 -8.78 -5.88
CA ILE A 136 -0.37 -9.68 -7.03
C ILE A 136 -1.21 -10.91 -6.75
N ALA A 137 -2.32 -11.04 -7.47
CA ALA A 137 -3.14 -12.24 -7.42
C ALA A 137 -2.62 -13.29 -8.41
N THR A 138 -3.08 -14.52 -8.24
CA THR A 138 -2.93 -15.58 -9.24
C THR A 138 -4.30 -16.08 -9.65
N TYR A 139 -4.42 -16.59 -10.88
CA TYR A 139 -5.65 -17.23 -11.35
C TYR A 139 -5.32 -18.48 -12.14
N ASP A 140 -5.92 -19.63 -11.79
CA ASP A 140 -5.71 -20.91 -12.46
C ASP A 140 -6.94 -21.33 -13.27
N ALA A 141 -6.83 -21.24 -14.61
CA ALA A 141 -7.87 -21.70 -15.55
C ALA A 141 -7.82 -23.23 -15.80
N GLY A 142 -7.05 -23.99 -15.02
CA GLY A 142 -6.85 -25.43 -15.15
C GLY A 142 -5.57 -25.84 -15.91
N ASN A 143 -4.78 -24.87 -16.36
CA ASN A 143 -3.50 -25.09 -17.05
C ASN A 143 -2.29 -24.57 -16.24
N GLY A 144 -2.51 -24.31 -14.95
CA GLY A 144 -1.53 -23.69 -14.07
C GLY A 144 -1.87 -22.22 -13.82
N PRO A 145 -1.40 -21.68 -12.68
CA PRO A 145 -1.70 -20.31 -12.28
C PRO A 145 -0.98 -19.28 -13.16
N VAL A 146 -1.68 -18.17 -13.43
CA VAL A 146 -1.20 -16.99 -14.14
C VAL A 146 -1.19 -15.79 -13.19
N TYR A 147 -0.16 -14.96 -13.28
CA TYR A 147 -0.08 -13.73 -12.49
C TYR A 147 -1.12 -12.70 -12.95
N VAL A 148 -1.76 -12.05 -11.98
CA VAL A 148 -2.73 -10.97 -12.17
C VAL A 148 -2.25 -9.75 -11.37
N VAL A 149 -1.73 -8.76 -12.09
CA VAL A 149 -1.25 -7.48 -11.53
C VAL A 149 -2.39 -6.46 -11.65
N GLY A 150 -3.21 -6.33 -10.60
CA GLY A 150 -4.47 -5.56 -10.66
C GLY A 150 -4.32 -4.03 -10.74
N SER A 151 -3.21 -3.49 -10.23
CA SER A 151 -2.89 -2.06 -10.33
C SER A 151 -1.43 -1.79 -10.01
N LEU A 152 -0.73 -1.11 -10.92
CA LEU A 152 0.67 -0.68 -10.76
C LEU A 152 0.86 0.56 -9.85
N GLY A 153 -0.22 1.18 -9.38
CA GLY A 153 -0.19 2.45 -8.65
C GLY A 153 -0.18 3.67 -9.57
N ASN A 154 0.47 4.75 -9.13
CA ASN A 154 0.27 6.08 -9.72
C ASN A 154 1.45 6.65 -10.54
N PHE A 155 2.58 5.92 -10.64
CA PHE A 155 3.88 6.24 -11.26
C PHE A 155 4.23 7.70 -11.62
N VAL A 156 3.45 8.38 -12.49
CA VAL A 156 3.60 9.80 -12.82
C VAL A 156 2.22 10.47 -12.87
N PHE A 157 1.77 11.04 -11.75
CA PHE A 157 0.50 11.77 -11.62
C PHE A 157 0.56 12.84 -10.53
N ASP A 158 -0.21 13.91 -10.71
CA ASP A 158 -0.30 15.08 -9.84
C ASP A 158 -1.47 15.00 -8.84
N GLN A 159 -1.38 14.09 -7.87
CA GLN A 159 -2.42 13.88 -6.86
C GLN A 159 -1.92 14.03 -5.43
N GLU A 160 -2.62 14.85 -4.65
CA GLU A 160 -2.34 15.13 -3.24
C GLU A 160 -3.16 14.19 -2.33
N ARG A 161 -2.85 12.88 -2.38
CA ARG A 161 -3.49 11.85 -1.54
C ARG A 161 -2.45 10.86 -1.03
N PHE A 162 -2.46 10.57 0.26
CA PHE A 162 -1.41 9.78 0.91
C PHE A 162 -1.22 8.39 0.29
N GLU A 163 -2.30 7.69 -0.06
CA GLU A 163 -2.23 6.33 -0.59
C GLU A 163 -1.61 6.26 -2.00
N VAL A 164 -1.63 7.37 -2.75
CA VAL A 164 -1.18 7.39 -4.17
C VAL A 164 0.33 7.53 -4.31
N PHE A 165 1.05 7.81 -3.23
CA PHE A 165 2.50 7.93 -3.26
C PHE A 165 3.20 6.59 -3.47
N ARG A 166 2.50 5.47 -3.28
CA ARG A 166 3.05 4.12 -3.52
C ARG A 166 2.81 3.71 -4.97
N SER A 167 3.86 3.28 -5.66
CA SER A 167 3.79 2.68 -6.99
C SER A 167 4.87 1.59 -7.15
N TYR A 168 4.82 0.82 -8.22
CA TYR A 168 5.92 -0.05 -8.60
C TYR A 168 6.01 -0.25 -10.10
N LEU A 169 7.20 -0.58 -10.58
CA LEU A 169 7.42 -1.08 -11.93
C LEU A 169 7.44 -2.61 -11.90
N ALA A 170 6.64 -3.26 -12.74
CA ALA A 170 6.73 -4.70 -12.96
C ALA A 170 7.84 -5.00 -13.97
N VAL A 171 8.83 -5.79 -13.56
CA VAL A 171 9.90 -6.34 -14.41
C VAL A 171 9.60 -7.81 -14.63
N VAL A 172 9.23 -8.13 -15.87
CA VAL A 172 8.79 -9.48 -16.27
C VAL A 172 9.87 -10.10 -17.15
N ASP A 173 10.44 -11.20 -16.68
CA ASP A 173 11.36 -12.02 -17.45
C ASP A 173 10.54 -13.06 -18.23
N VAL A 174 10.82 -13.18 -19.53
CA VAL A 174 10.08 -14.06 -20.46
C VAL A 174 11.03 -15.05 -21.14
N VAL A 175 10.53 -16.25 -21.41
CA VAL A 175 11.29 -17.34 -22.02
C VAL A 175 10.49 -18.08 -23.08
N ASP A 176 11.18 -18.67 -24.05
CA ASP A 176 10.61 -19.69 -24.92
C ASP A 176 10.67 -21.04 -24.18
N GLY A 177 9.59 -21.34 -23.48
CA GLY A 177 9.48 -22.51 -22.61
C GLY A 177 9.18 -23.80 -23.38
N ALA A 178 9.10 -24.91 -22.65
CA ALA A 178 8.84 -26.22 -23.25
C ALA A 178 7.49 -26.31 -23.97
N ASN A 179 6.52 -25.47 -23.59
CA ASN A 179 5.17 -25.42 -24.14
C ASN A 179 4.91 -24.14 -24.94
N GLY A 180 5.96 -23.42 -25.34
CA GLY A 180 5.88 -22.10 -25.99
C GLY A 180 6.28 -20.95 -25.06
N PRO A 181 6.08 -19.70 -25.51
CA PRO A 181 6.36 -18.50 -24.72
C PRO A 181 5.74 -18.55 -23.32
N ALA A 182 6.49 -18.14 -22.31
CA ALA A 182 6.02 -18.15 -20.93
C ALA A 182 6.66 -17.02 -20.10
N VAL A 183 5.98 -16.64 -19.02
CA VAL A 183 6.55 -15.79 -17.97
C VAL A 183 7.45 -16.66 -17.07
N GLU A 184 8.73 -16.31 -16.99
CA GLU A 184 9.70 -17.00 -16.13
C GLU A 184 9.70 -16.42 -14.71
N ALA A 185 9.71 -15.08 -14.60
CA ALA A 185 9.75 -14.40 -13.32
C ALA A 185 9.05 -13.05 -13.37
N VAL A 186 8.46 -12.66 -12.25
CA VAL A 186 7.97 -11.31 -12.00
C VAL A 186 8.73 -10.71 -10.83
N ASN A 187 9.24 -9.50 -11.00
CA ASN A 187 9.85 -8.71 -9.95
C ASN A 187 9.22 -7.33 -9.94
N LEU A 188 9.10 -6.71 -8.76
CA LEU A 188 8.62 -5.34 -8.65
C LEU A 188 9.74 -4.44 -8.18
N VAL A 189 9.89 -3.30 -8.84
CA VAL A 189 10.77 -2.21 -8.38
C VAL A 189 9.87 -1.20 -7.68
N PRO A 190 9.94 -1.07 -6.35
CA PRO A 190 9.09 -0.16 -5.60
C PRO A 190 9.48 1.29 -5.85
N ILE A 191 8.46 2.12 -5.96
CA ILE A 191 8.56 3.54 -6.28
C ILE A 191 7.74 4.34 -5.26
N ARG A 192 8.34 5.41 -4.75
CA ARG A 192 7.62 6.51 -4.10
C ARG A 192 7.39 7.62 -5.10
N ILE A 193 6.24 8.29 -5.05
CA ILE A 193 6.06 9.58 -5.70
C ILE A 193 6.34 10.65 -4.67
N ASP A 194 7.38 11.44 -4.92
CA ASP A 194 7.77 12.62 -4.15
C ASP A 194 7.81 13.82 -5.12
N ASP A 195 7.18 14.93 -4.73
CA ASP A 195 6.97 16.14 -5.55
C ASP A 195 6.60 15.81 -7.02
N TYR A 196 5.66 14.89 -7.19
CA TYR A 196 5.17 14.42 -8.50
C TYR A 196 6.22 13.71 -9.38
N ALA A 197 7.36 13.33 -8.81
CA ALA A 197 8.45 12.60 -9.43
C ALA A 197 8.57 11.18 -8.86
N PRO A 198 8.71 10.14 -9.71
CA PRO A 198 8.96 8.78 -9.24
C PRO A 198 10.39 8.64 -8.71
N ARG A 199 10.51 8.19 -7.47
CA ARG A 199 11.77 7.90 -6.76
C ARG A 199 11.84 6.43 -6.40
N LEU A 200 13.03 5.84 -6.54
CA LEU A 200 13.26 4.46 -6.11
C LEU A 200 13.22 4.38 -4.59
N MET A 201 12.63 3.32 -4.05
CA MET A 201 12.72 3.01 -2.62
C MET A 201 13.87 2.04 -2.34
N ALA A 202 14.50 2.16 -1.18
CA ALA A 202 15.56 1.25 -0.71
C ALA A 202 15.46 1.02 0.81
N GLY A 203 16.25 0.05 1.31
CA GLY A 203 16.32 -0.25 2.74
C GLY A 203 14.95 -0.57 3.35
N GLU A 204 14.69 -0.02 4.53
CA GLU A 204 13.47 -0.28 5.29
C GLU A 204 12.20 0.19 4.57
N ALA A 205 12.26 1.26 3.77
CA ALA A 205 11.11 1.72 2.99
C ALA A 205 10.73 0.72 1.89
N LEU A 206 11.73 0.10 1.23
CA LEU A 206 11.50 -1.01 0.31
C LEU A 206 10.86 -2.20 1.03
N ASP A 207 11.33 -2.51 2.24
CA ASP A 207 10.82 -3.63 3.04
C ASP A 207 9.37 -3.41 3.46
N LYS A 208 9.03 -2.20 3.97
CA LYS A 208 7.66 -1.79 4.31
C LYS A 208 6.73 -1.85 3.08
N MET A 209 7.20 -1.37 1.93
CA MET A 209 6.46 -1.48 0.67
C MET A 209 6.26 -2.94 0.25
N GLY A 210 7.28 -3.78 0.41
CA GLY A 210 7.22 -5.22 0.16
C GLY A 210 6.16 -5.92 1.00
N ARG A 211 6.19 -5.72 2.32
CA ARG A 211 5.20 -6.25 3.25
C ARG A 211 3.79 -5.75 2.90
N HIS A 212 3.63 -4.47 2.56
CA HIS A 212 2.35 -3.92 2.11
C HIS A 212 1.81 -4.67 0.89
N VAL A 213 2.57 -4.77 -0.20
CA VAL A 213 2.13 -5.48 -1.41
C VAL A 213 1.84 -6.95 -1.13
N ALA A 214 2.66 -7.60 -0.29
CA ALA A 214 2.46 -8.99 0.10
C ALA A 214 1.16 -9.20 0.88
N HIS A 215 0.87 -8.32 1.84
CA HIS A 215 -0.40 -8.32 2.56
C HIS A 215 -1.58 -8.16 1.61
N MET A 216 -1.50 -7.19 0.69
CA MET A 216 -2.56 -6.96 -0.28
C MET A 216 -2.77 -8.20 -1.18
N SER A 217 -1.70 -8.90 -1.54
CA SER A 217 -1.76 -10.15 -2.33
C SER A 217 -2.55 -11.23 -1.59
N THR A 218 -2.25 -11.41 -0.30
CA THR A 218 -3.00 -12.33 0.57
C THR A 218 -4.46 -11.92 0.73
N GLN A 219 -4.76 -10.63 0.88
CA GLN A 219 -6.14 -10.14 1.01
C GLN A 219 -6.95 -10.33 -0.28
N GLU A 220 -6.33 -10.25 -1.46
CA GLU A 220 -7.02 -10.47 -2.75
C GLU A 220 -7.58 -11.90 -2.82
N ALA A 221 -6.78 -12.89 -2.42
CA ALA A 221 -7.22 -14.28 -2.35
C ALA A 221 -8.29 -14.51 -1.28
N LEU A 222 -8.17 -13.89 -0.10
CA LEU A 222 -9.14 -14.04 1.00
C LEU A 222 -10.49 -13.36 0.70
N ALA A 223 -10.53 -12.41 -0.23
CA ALA A 223 -11.75 -11.76 -0.66
C ALA A 223 -12.61 -12.63 -1.60
N GLU A 224 -12.07 -13.75 -2.08
CA GLU A 224 -12.77 -14.70 -2.95
C GLU A 224 -13.32 -15.90 -2.17
N ASP A 225 -14.29 -16.60 -2.77
CA ASP A 225 -14.87 -17.79 -2.16
C ASP A 225 -13.81 -18.90 -2.00
N PRO A 226 -13.80 -19.64 -0.87
CA PRO A 226 -12.90 -20.77 -0.69
C PRO A 226 -13.01 -21.79 -1.84
N GLY A 227 -11.88 -22.10 -2.48
CA GLY A 227 -11.82 -23.02 -3.61
C GLY A 227 -12.15 -22.38 -4.97
N SER A 228 -12.22 -21.05 -5.05
CA SER A 228 -12.17 -20.34 -6.34
C SER A 228 -10.83 -20.59 -7.06
N ASN A 229 -10.79 -20.22 -8.34
CA ASN A 229 -9.56 -20.28 -9.14
C ASN A 229 -8.58 -19.15 -8.81
N TYR A 230 -8.98 -18.19 -7.96
CA TYR A 230 -8.12 -17.10 -7.51
C TYR A 230 -7.25 -17.53 -6.34
N GLY A 231 -5.96 -17.22 -6.44
CA GLY A 231 -4.97 -17.37 -5.39
C GLY A 231 -4.17 -16.09 -5.18
N SER A 232 -3.16 -16.19 -4.33
CA SER A 232 -2.24 -15.09 -4.00
C SER A 232 -0.82 -15.48 -4.40
N ALA A 233 -0.13 -14.59 -5.11
CA ALA A 233 1.31 -14.70 -5.26
C ALA A 233 2.00 -14.36 -3.93
N VAL A 234 3.17 -14.96 -3.69
CA VAL A 234 4.01 -14.65 -2.54
C VAL A 234 4.97 -13.53 -2.92
N VAL A 235 4.79 -12.36 -2.32
CA VAL A 235 5.64 -11.18 -2.54
C VAL A 235 6.54 -10.97 -1.34
N TYR A 236 7.83 -10.75 -1.57
CA TYR A 236 8.81 -10.51 -0.49
C TYR A 236 10.01 -9.70 -0.97
N ALA A 237 10.61 -8.93 -0.07
CA ALA A 237 11.81 -8.14 -0.35
C ALA A 237 13.04 -9.06 -0.48
N ALA A 238 13.76 -9.00 -1.60
CA ALA A 238 15.04 -9.69 -1.74
C ALA A 238 15.92 -9.06 -2.82
N GLY A 239 17.19 -8.79 -2.48
CA GLY A 239 18.18 -8.29 -3.44
C GLY A 239 17.85 -6.90 -4.01
N GLY A 240 17.32 -6.00 -3.18
CA GLY A 240 16.99 -4.61 -3.55
C GLY A 240 15.77 -4.45 -4.45
N ARG A 241 14.90 -5.47 -4.51
CA ARG A 241 13.63 -5.46 -5.25
C ARG A 241 12.60 -6.30 -4.50
N LEU A 242 11.35 -6.28 -4.95
CA LEU A 242 10.35 -7.25 -4.51
C LEU A 242 10.35 -8.44 -5.47
N ARG A 243 10.53 -9.65 -4.95
CA ARG A 243 10.35 -10.90 -5.69
C ARG A 243 8.89 -11.31 -5.62
N VAL A 244 8.40 -11.90 -6.70
CA VAL A 244 7.04 -12.46 -6.77
C VAL A 244 7.17 -13.92 -7.15
N ALA A 245 6.75 -14.80 -6.26
CA ALA A 245 6.65 -16.23 -6.50
C ALA A 245 5.18 -16.63 -6.65
N MET A 246 4.92 -17.69 -7.42
CA MET A 246 3.55 -18.08 -7.75
C MET A 246 2.76 -18.53 -6.51
N ASP A 247 3.43 -19.23 -5.60
CA ASP A 247 2.90 -19.70 -4.32
C ASP A 247 4.05 -20.01 -3.34
N GLU A 248 3.72 -20.36 -2.09
CA GLU A 248 4.71 -20.64 -1.03
C GLU A 248 5.58 -21.87 -1.34
N SER A 249 5.19 -22.78 -2.25
CA SER A 249 6.02 -23.94 -2.61
C SER A 249 7.28 -23.58 -3.40
N GLN A 250 7.31 -22.38 -3.98
CA GLN A 250 8.44 -21.83 -4.73
C GLN A 250 9.41 -20.99 -3.87
N VAL A 251 9.12 -20.82 -2.58
CA VAL A 251 9.90 -19.95 -1.69
C VAL A 251 10.42 -20.73 -0.50
N SER A 252 11.68 -20.50 -0.11
CA SER A 252 12.21 -21.06 1.12
C SER A 252 11.66 -20.25 2.30
N THR A 253 11.20 -20.91 3.36
CA THR A 253 10.68 -20.21 4.54
C THR A 253 11.30 -20.74 5.82
N THR A 254 11.53 -19.81 6.75
CA THR A 254 12.00 -20.11 8.10
C THR A 254 11.08 -19.46 9.13
N ASP A 255 10.52 -20.26 10.03
CA ASP A 255 9.71 -19.77 11.15
C ASP A 255 10.61 -19.51 12.38
N LEU A 256 10.59 -18.29 12.89
CA LEU A 256 11.30 -17.81 14.07
C LEU A 256 10.28 -17.42 15.15
N VAL A 257 10.52 -17.81 16.41
CA VAL A 257 9.59 -17.51 17.50
C VAL A 257 10.19 -16.42 18.38
N ASP A 258 9.46 -15.30 18.47
CA ASP A 258 9.72 -14.22 19.42
C ASP A 258 8.84 -14.39 20.66
N GLN A 259 9.47 -14.64 21.81
CA GLN A 259 8.81 -14.89 23.07
C GLN A 259 8.85 -13.65 23.96
N ARG A 260 7.68 -13.09 24.29
CA ARG A 260 7.55 -11.87 25.09
C ARG A 260 6.69 -12.09 26.32
N SER A 261 7.12 -11.57 27.46
CA SER A 261 6.25 -11.42 28.64
C SER A 261 5.76 -9.98 28.71
N VAL A 262 4.47 -9.77 28.43
CA VAL A 262 3.88 -8.42 28.27
C VAL A 262 3.01 -8.10 29.48
N ALA A 263 3.21 -6.93 30.08
CA ALA A 263 2.38 -6.48 31.20
C ALA A 263 0.94 -6.16 30.75
N LEU A 264 -0.03 -6.50 31.60
CA LEU A 264 -1.44 -6.17 31.38
C LEU A 264 -1.82 -4.98 32.27
N SER A 265 -2.26 -3.89 31.65
CA SER A 265 -2.87 -2.75 32.34
C SER A 265 -4.38 -2.78 32.13
N GLY A 266 -5.15 -2.96 33.22
CA GLY A 266 -6.60 -3.12 33.12
C GLY A 266 -7.04 -4.34 32.31
N GLY A 267 -6.19 -5.38 32.22
CA GLY A 267 -6.46 -6.59 31.44
C GLY A 267 -6.12 -6.51 29.96
N SER A 268 -5.44 -5.44 29.50
CA SER A 268 -4.98 -5.29 28.12
C SER A 268 -3.48 -5.06 28.03
N THR A 269 -2.85 -5.59 26.99
CA THR A 269 -1.43 -5.33 26.67
C THR A 269 -1.18 -3.92 26.14
N GLY A 270 -2.22 -3.21 25.69
CA GLY A 270 -2.03 -2.11 24.74
C GLY A 270 -1.45 -2.62 23.40
N PRO A 271 -1.04 -1.72 22.50
CA PRO A 271 -0.31 -2.10 21.30
C PRO A 271 1.06 -2.68 21.66
N VAL A 272 1.38 -3.84 21.12
CA VAL A 272 2.70 -4.48 21.15
C VAL A 272 3.21 -4.47 19.72
N ALA A 273 4.28 -3.71 19.46
CA ALA A 273 4.93 -3.70 18.16
C ALA A 273 5.49 -5.09 17.84
N LEU A 274 5.38 -5.50 16.58
CA LEU A 274 6.01 -6.67 16.03
C LEU A 274 7.33 -6.20 15.42
N ASP A 275 8.46 -6.57 16.02
CA ASP A 275 9.78 -6.20 15.52
C ASP A 275 10.20 -7.24 14.47
N PRO A 276 10.16 -6.96 13.16
CA PRO A 276 10.42 -7.96 12.14
C PRO A 276 11.88 -8.43 12.20
N TYR A 277 12.14 -9.72 12.00
CA TYR A 277 13.53 -10.23 11.96
C TYR A 277 14.29 -9.77 10.71
N ALA A 278 13.54 -9.52 9.62
CA ALA A 278 14.04 -9.04 8.35
C ALA A 278 12.90 -8.36 7.56
N GLY A 279 13.23 -7.68 6.46
CA GLY A 279 12.24 -6.97 5.63
C GLY A 279 11.23 -7.84 4.87
N ASN A 280 11.53 -9.14 4.79
CA ASN A 280 10.77 -10.21 4.16
C ASN A 280 10.09 -11.11 5.20
N ASP A 281 9.61 -10.51 6.29
CA ASP A 281 9.00 -11.17 7.44
C ASP A 281 7.48 -10.93 7.51
N ALA A 282 6.74 -11.94 7.96
CA ALA A 282 5.32 -11.85 8.27
C ALA A 282 4.96 -12.60 9.56
N LEU A 283 3.96 -12.10 10.31
CA LEU A 283 3.45 -12.81 11.48
C LEU A 283 2.61 -14.01 11.03
N ALA A 284 3.12 -15.23 11.26
CA ALA A 284 2.51 -16.48 10.80
C ALA A 284 1.65 -17.17 11.86
N ALA A 285 1.96 -16.98 13.14
CA ALA A 285 1.14 -17.52 14.22
C ALA A 285 1.30 -16.72 15.52
N LEU A 286 0.27 -16.83 16.36
CA LEU A 286 0.22 -16.22 17.68
C LEU A 286 -0.19 -17.28 18.70
N HIS A 287 0.55 -17.39 19.79
CA HIS A 287 0.27 -18.27 20.91
C HIS A 287 0.33 -17.49 22.22
N SER A 288 -0.46 -17.92 23.21
CA SER A 288 -0.44 -17.34 24.55
C SER A 288 -0.54 -18.42 25.63
N ASP A 289 0.12 -18.19 26.76
CA ASP A 289 0.14 -19.11 27.90
C ASP A 289 -1.24 -19.33 28.54
N VAL A 290 -2.11 -18.32 28.44
CA VAL A 290 -3.51 -18.35 28.90
C VAL A 290 -4.45 -17.93 27.77
N ALA A 291 -5.75 -18.25 27.92
CA ALA A 291 -6.77 -17.79 26.98
C ALA A 291 -6.83 -16.26 26.91
N ALA A 292 -6.69 -15.72 25.70
CA ALA A 292 -6.68 -14.31 25.38
C ALA A 292 -7.55 -14.01 24.14
N SER A 293 -8.03 -12.77 24.05
CA SER A 293 -8.64 -12.22 22.84
C SER A 293 -7.68 -11.20 22.25
N CYS A 294 -7.17 -11.45 21.04
CA CYS A 294 -6.17 -10.63 20.39
C CYS A 294 -6.68 -10.01 19.09
N GLN A 295 -6.06 -8.91 18.69
CA GLN A 295 -6.21 -8.30 17.39
C GLN A 295 -4.83 -7.98 16.83
N VAL A 296 -4.72 -8.09 15.51
CA VAL A 296 -3.56 -7.65 14.74
C VAL A 296 -3.86 -6.30 14.12
N GLY A 297 -2.84 -5.47 13.93
CA GLY A 297 -2.98 -4.11 13.42
C GLY A 297 -1.84 -3.76 12.47
N ARG A 298 -2.12 -2.87 11.52
CA ARG A 298 -1.14 -2.33 10.58
C ARG A 298 -0.89 -0.87 10.87
N ASP A 299 0.35 -0.42 10.76
CA ASP A 299 0.62 1.01 10.65
C ASP A 299 0.20 1.48 9.26
N LEU A 300 -0.71 2.47 9.21
CA LEU A 300 -1.11 3.09 7.96
C LEU A 300 -0.10 4.13 7.50
N LEU A 301 0.70 4.68 8.43
CA LEU A 301 1.58 5.81 8.16
C LEU A 301 2.90 5.34 7.50
N ASN A 302 3.68 4.47 8.14
CA ASN A 302 4.97 3.96 7.62
C ASN A 302 6.02 5.03 7.27
N ILE A 303 5.82 6.27 7.73
CA ILE A 303 6.73 7.43 7.55
C ILE A 303 6.85 8.27 8.82
N GLY A 304 6.32 7.76 9.95
CA GLY A 304 6.32 8.46 11.23
C GLY A 304 7.58 8.23 12.08
N ASP A 305 8.49 7.39 11.60
CA ASP A 305 9.89 7.28 12.02
C ASP A 305 10.77 8.40 11.42
N PHE A 306 10.22 9.20 10.49
CA PHE A 306 10.91 10.31 9.84
C PHE A 306 12.20 9.91 9.08
N GLU A 307 12.33 8.63 8.75
CA GLU A 307 13.39 8.17 7.85
C GLU A 307 13.14 8.65 6.43
N ASP A 308 14.21 8.67 5.65
CA ASP A 308 14.15 9.00 4.24
C ASP A 308 13.71 7.78 3.42
N PRO A 309 12.49 7.79 2.83
CA PRO A 309 11.93 6.59 2.22
C PRO A 309 12.43 6.35 0.80
N ASP A 310 13.11 7.31 0.18
CA ASP A 310 13.48 7.24 -1.21
C ASP A 310 14.99 7.45 -1.46
N VAL A 311 15.36 7.47 -2.74
CA VAL A 311 16.75 7.53 -3.18
C VAL A 311 16.92 8.73 -4.10
N ASP A 312 17.32 9.86 -3.52
CA ASP A 312 17.73 11.05 -4.26
C ASP A 312 18.91 11.83 -3.60
N GLU A 313 19.04 13.13 -3.89
CA GLU A 313 20.13 13.98 -3.36
C GLU A 313 19.76 14.73 -2.07
N THR A 314 18.49 14.73 -1.70
CA THR A 314 17.96 15.33 -0.47
C THR A 314 18.03 14.28 0.63
N PHE A 315 18.22 14.70 1.89
CA PHE A 315 18.31 13.78 3.01
C PHE A 315 17.41 14.24 4.14
N LEU A 316 16.62 13.32 4.70
CA LEU A 316 15.69 13.58 5.81
C LEU A 316 14.74 14.74 5.49
N GLU A 317 14.19 14.70 4.29
CA GLU A 317 13.40 15.81 3.80
C GLU A 317 12.02 15.89 4.39
N GLY A 318 11.48 14.82 5.00
CA GLY A 318 10.17 14.82 5.65
C GLY A 318 9.04 15.32 4.74
N ASP A 319 9.10 14.97 3.46
CA ASP A 319 8.25 15.41 2.32
C ASP A 319 6.75 15.51 2.64
N VAL A 320 6.21 14.55 3.40
CA VAL A 320 4.79 14.47 3.75
C VAL A 320 4.40 15.22 5.03
N TRP A 321 5.37 15.81 5.72
CA TRP A 321 5.17 16.59 6.93
C TRP A 321 5.31 18.07 6.63
N GLU A 322 4.41 18.89 7.19
CA GLU A 322 4.55 20.34 7.07
C GLU A 322 5.77 20.84 7.85
N GLN A 323 6.61 21.65 7.18
CA GLN A 323 7.93 22.05 7.67
C GLN A 323 8.20 23.55 7.61
N SER A 324 9.00 24.02 8.56
CA SER A 324 9.48 25.39 8.67
C SER A 324 10.72 25.48 9.56
N GLU A 325 11.21 26.70 9.81
CA GLU A 325 12.26 26.94 10.82
C GLU A 325 11.84 26.60 12.28
N TYR A 326 10.56 26.28 12.53
CA TYR A 326 10.03 25.90 13.84
C TYR A 326 9.58 24.45 13.94
N HIS A 327 9.58 23.71 12.84
CA HIS A 327 9.29 22.28 12.83
C HIS A 327 9.90 21.64 11.59
N TYR A 328 10.76 20.64 11.79
CA TYR A 328 11.61 20.08 10.74
C TYR A 328 12.09 18.70 11.16
N VAL A 329 12.59 17.91 10.21
CA VAL A 329 13.25 16.62 10.50
C VAL A 329 14.76 16.84 10.69
N GLN A 330 15.37 16.08 11.60
CA GLN A 330 16.79 16.14 11.89
C GLN A 330 17.35 14.80 12.40
N SER A 331 18.67 14.73 12.57
CA SER A 331 19.39 13.50 12.94
C SER A 331 20.29 13.60 14.18
N SER A 332 20.23 14.72 14.91
CA SER A 332 21.06 14.94 16.10
C SER A 332 20.52 14.32 17.39
N GLU A 333 19.21 14.11 17.48
CA GLU A 333 18.53 13.44 18.59
C GLU A 333 17.39 12.61 18.00
N THR A 334 17.57 11.29 17.97
CA THR A 334 16.62 10.32 17.45
C THR A 334 16.34 9.27 18.51
N ARG A 335 15.18 8.61 18.45
CA ARG A 335 14.91 7.45 19.28
C ARG A 335 15.44 6.20 18.58
N ASN A 336 15.08 6.06 17.32
CA ASN A 336 15.47 4.99 16.42
C ASN A 336 15.97 5.59 15.10
N GLY A 337 16.71 4.82 14.29
CA GLY A 337 17.11 5.27 12.97
C GLY A 337 17.95 6.56 12.95
N ASN A 338 17.81 7.32 11.88
CA ASN A 338 18.54 8.55 11.58
C ASN A 338 17.66 9.81 11.62
N GLY A 339 16.35 9.68 11.51
CA GLY A 339 15.40 10.79 11.47
C GLY A 339 14.64 10.94 12.79
N ALA A 340 14.30 12.18 13.12
CA ALA A 340 13.26 12.49 14.11
C ALA A 340 12.70 13.88 13.86
N GLY A 341 11.38 14.02 14.01
CA GLY A 341 10.69 15.29 13.92
C GLY A 341 11.00 16.18 15.11
N VAL A 342 11.17 17.48 14.87
CA VAL A 342 11.37 18.49 15.91
C VAL A 342 10.26 19.50 15.86
N LEU A 343 9.76 19.90 17.02
CA LEU A 343 9.01 21.13 17.22
C LEU A 343 9.90 22.07 18.03
N LEU A 344 10.20 23.25 17.50
CA LEU A 344 11.04 24.26 18.14
C LEU A 344 10.23 25.50 18.50
N ARG A 345 10.32 25.92 19.76
CA ARG A 345 9.91 27.26 20.19
C ARG A 345 11.12 28.08 20.64
N LYS A 346 11.50 29.06 19.83
CA LYS A 346 12.49 30.09 20.15
C LYS A 346 12.01 30.98 21.31
N SER A 347 12.93 31.66 21.99
CA SER A 347 12.60 32.58 23.09
C SER A 347 11.68 33.76 22.70
N SER A 348 11.65 34.11 21.42
CA SER A 348 10.76 35.13 20.85
C SER A 348 9.35 34.64 20.51
N SER A 349 9.09 33.34 20.67
CA SER A 349 7.81 32.72 20.30
C SER A 349 6.69 33.12 21.25
N SER A 350 5.58 33.63 20.72
CA SER A 350 4.39 33.97 21.49
C SER A 350 3.21 33.01 21.30
N GLY A 351 3.34 32.03 20.39
CA GLY A 351 2.28 31.07 20.07
C GLY A 351 2.83 29.68 19.78
N ARG A 352 1.91 28.72 19.62
CA ARG A 352 2.26 27.33 19.34
C ARG A 352 2.81 27.14 17.94
N THR A 353 3.55 26.05 17.76
CA THR A 353 3.92 25.48 16.47
C THR A 353 3.09 24.24 16.18
N SER A 354 2.99 23.82 14.92
CA SER A 354 2.23 22.62 14.55
C SER A 354 2.92 21.93 13.39
N MET A 355 3.41 20.70 13.59
CA MET A 355 3.76 19.78 12.52
C MET A 355 2.54 18.89 12.26
N TYR A 356 2.20 18.64 11.00
CA TYR A 356 1.07 17.81 10.61
C TYR A 356 1.33 17.17 9.27
N LEU A 357 0.66 16.05 9.00
CA LEU A 357 0.69 15.42 7.67
C LEU A 357 0.03 16.35 6.66
N LEU A 358 0.65 16.56 5.51
CA LEU A 358 0.07 17.38 4.44
C LEU A 358 -1.22 16.73 3.93
N GLU A 359 -1.20 15.42 3.74
CA GLU A 359 -2.30 14.59 3.27
C GLU A 359 -3.03 13.90 4.43
N GLU A 360 -4.28 13.53 4.17
CA GLU A 360 -5.10 12.76 5.12
C GLU A 360 -4.87 11.26 4.91
N VAL A 361 -4.98 10.47 5.99
CA VAL A 361 -4.85 9.02 5.96
C VAL A 361 -6.22 8.39 6.03
N GLU A 362 -6.55 7.50 5.09
CA GLU A 362 -7.80 6.74 5.11
C GLU A 362 -7.88 5.78 6.31
N VAL A 363 -9.06 5.68 6.91
CA VAL A 363 -9.34 4.78 8.03
C VAL A 363 -10.69 4.09 7.83
N THR A 364 -10.86 2.93 8.44
CA THR A 364 -12.14 2.20 8.35
C THR A 364 -13.22 2.89 9.18
N PRO A 365 -14.34 3.34 8.58
CA PRO A 365 -15.43 3.97 9.33
C PRO A 365 -16.01 3.06 10.41
N GLY A 366 -16.28 3.60 11.59
CA GLY A 366 -16.84 2.84 12.72
C GLY A 366 -15.82 2.00 13.50
N SER A 367 -14.56 1.93 13.05
CA SER A 367 -13.51 1.17 13.73
C SER A 367 -12.83 1.97 14.85
N THR A 368 -12.07 1.30 15.71
CA THR A 368 -11.14 1.97 16.62
C THR A 368 -9.76 2.00 15.98
N VAL A 369 -9.18 3.19 15.90
CA VAL A 369 -7.81 3.44 15.45
C VAL A 369 -6.97 3.84 16.66
N THR A 370 -5.74 3.34 16.72
CA THR A 370 -4.79 3.72 17.78
C THR A 370 -3.70 4.60 17.20
N PHE A 371 -3.47 5.76 17.81
CA PHE A 371 -2.34 6.62 17.50
C PHE A 371 -1.31 6.38 18.59
N GLN A 372 -0.08 6.07 18.20
CA GLN A 372 1.04 5.99 19.15
C GLN A 372 2.23 6.74 18.61
N GLY A 373 3.17 7.01 19.48
CA GLY A 373 4.42 7.65 19.12
C GLY A 373 5.29 7.84 20.33
N TRP A 374 6.49 8.36 20.09
CA TRP A 374 7.42 8.72 21.13
C TRP A 374 7.70 10.21 21.10
N SER A 375 7.84 10.79 22.29
CA SER A 375 8.24 12.17 22.45
C SER A 375 9.37 12.31 23.47
N LYS A 376 10.20 13.33 23.27
CA LYS A 376 11.19 13.79 24.24
C LYS A 376 11.05 15.29 24.39
N LEU A 377 10.93 15.76 25.63
CA LEU A 377 10.68 17.16 25.94
C LEU A 377 11.94 17.80 26.56
N ALA A 378 12.44 18.85 25.91
CA ALA A 378 13.62 19.60 26.34
C ALA A 378 13.29 21.09 26.50
N ASN A 379 13.04 21.49 27.75
CA ASN A 379 12.49 22.81 28.12
C ASN A 379 11.26 23.17 27.27
N ALA A 380 10.43 22.19 26.94
CA ALA A 380 9.25 22.37 26.12
C ALA A 380 8.15 23.11 26.91
N GLY A 381 7.27 23.81 26.19
CA GLY A 381 5.94 24.08 26.74
C GLY A 381 5.06 22.83 26.62
N ASP A 382 3.76 23.00 26.78
CA ASP A 382 2.83 21.88 26.61
C ASP A 382 2.99 21.22 25.23
N PHE A 383 3.04 19.90 25.20
CA PHE A 383 3.03 19.09 23.98
C PHE A 383 1.63 18.49 23.80
N GLU A 384 1.01 18.73 22.65
CA GLU A 384 -0.35 18.33 22.34
C GLU A 384 -0.39 17.49 21.06
N VAL A 385 -1.10 16.37 21.11
CA VAL A 385 -1.50 15.60 19.91
C VAL A 385 -2.98 15.82 19.68
N SER A 386 -3.31 16.33 18.49
CA SER A 386 -4.67 16.67 18.09
C SER A 386 -5.04 15.88 16.84
N ILE A 387 -6.20 15.24 16.85
CA ILE A 387 -6.67 14.39 15.75
C ILE A 387 -7.85 15.08 15.08
N ARG A 388 -7.74 15.28 13.76
CA ARG A 388 -8.86 15.74 12.93
C ARG A 388 -9.53 14.57 12.26
N LEU A 389 -10.85 14.55 12.33
CA LEU A 389 -11.71 13.56 11.69
C LEU A 389 -12.45 14.23 10.53
N ARG A 390 -12.36 13.64 9.34
CA ARG A 390 -12.89 14.23 8.12
C ARG A 390 -13.60 13.21 7.25
N LYS A 391 -14.29 13.73 6.24
CA LYS A 391 -14.84 12.92 5.15
C LYS A 391 -14.01 13.18 3.91
N THR A 392 -13.75 12.15 3.11
CA THR A 392 -13.14 12.27 1.77
C THR A 392 -13.88 13.28 0.88
N SER A 393 -15.18 13.51 1.12
CA SER A 393 -15.95 14.58 0.48
C SER A 393 -15.53 16.02 0.86
N GLY A 394 -14.43 16.20 1.60
CA GLY A 394 -13.82 17.49 1.95
C GLY A 394 -14.44 18.21 3.16
N SER A 395 -15.41 17.62 3.86
CA SER A 395 -16.04 18.25 5.04
C SER A 395 -15.36 17.82 6.34
N THR A 396 -14.87 18.78 7.13
CA THR A 396 -14.37 18.49 8.48
C THR A 396 -15.53 18.09 9.38
N TYR A 397 -15.43 16.90 9.99
CA TYR A 397 -16.45 16.38 10.89
C TYR A 397 -16.21 16.86 12.33
N SER A 398 -14.99 16.70 12.84
CA SER A 398 -14.60 17.20 14.16
C SER A 398 -13.08 17.35 14.30
N TYR A 399 -12.67 18.11 15.31
CA TYR A 399 -11.30 18.08 15.83
C TYR A 399 -11.37 17.81 17.32
N THR A 400 -10.39 17.11 17.86
CA THR A 400 -10.30 16.89 19.30
C THR A 400 -8.83 16.84 19.72
N ASP A 401 -8.52 17.49 20.84
CA ASP A 401 -7.22 17.39 21.48
C ASP A 401 -7.24 16.14 22.36
N GLU A 402 -6.32 15.21 22.12
CA GLU A 402 -6.45 13.82 22.58
C GLU A 402 -5.30 13.39 23.50
N HIS A 403 -4.17 14.09 23.45
CA HIS A 403 -3.06 13.91 24.36
C HIS A 403 -2.42 15.26 24.70
N LEU A 404 -2.03 15.40 25.97
CA LEU A 404 -1.37 16.60 26.49
C LEU A 404 -0.30 16.19 27.51
N ASP A 405 0.96 16.46 27.20
CA ASP A 405 2.03 16.52 28.19
C ASP A 405 2.18 17.97 28.66
N THR A 406 2.09 18.22 29.97
CA THR A 406 2.08 19.55 30.57
C THR A 406 3.48 20.18 30.70
N GLY A 407 4.32 20.03 29.66
CA GLY A 407 5.63 20.70 29.56
C GLY A 407 6.66 20.24 30.57
N VAL A 408 6.61 18.97 31.02
CA VAL A 408 7.62 18.43 31.92
C VAL A 408 8.76 17.84 31.09
N ASN A 409 10.01 18.22 31.39
CA ASN A 409 11.15 17.59 30.72
C ASN A 409 11.16 16.09 30.99
N HIS A 410 11.27 15.32 29.92
CA HIS A 410 11.47 13.89 30.00
C HIS A 410 12.31 13.42 28.81
N ASP A 411 13.03 12.32 29.02
CA ASP A 411 13.64 11.58 27.92
C ASP A 411 12.55 10.86 27.10
N TRP A 412 12.91 10.15 26.03
CA TRP A 412 11.95 9.44 25.18
C TRP A 412 10.89 8.65 25.98
N GLN A 413 9.62 9.06 25.83
CA GLN A 413 8.45 8.40 26.41
C GLN A 413 7.41 8.16 25.34
N SER A 414 6.76 7.00 25.40
CA SER A 414 5.67 6.66 24.50
C SER A 414 4.37 7.31 24.93
N PHE A 415 3.56 7.75 23.98
CA PHE A 415 2.16 8.06 24.18
C PHE A 415 1.27 7.14 23.34
N THR A 416 0.03 6.93 23.80
CA THR A 416 -0.95 6.11 23.09
C THR A 416 -2.33 6.69 23.26
N ILE A 417 -3.06 6.81 22.15
CA ILE A 417 -4.40 7.40 22.06
C ILE A 417 -5.28 6.43 21.30
N ASN A 418 -6.37 5.98 21.90
CA ASN A 418 -7.37 5.16 21.21
C ASN A 418 -8.55 6.04 20.79
N LYS A 419 -8.85 6.07 19.50
CA LYS A 419 -9.94 6.87 18.94
C LYS A 419 -10.93 5.98 18.19
N THR A 420 -12.20 6.02 18.58
CA THR A 420 -13.28 5.41 17.79
C THR A 420 -13.68 6.36 16.67
N ILE A 421 -13.57 5.89 15.43
CA ILE A 421 -13.93 6.61 14.22
C ILE A 421 -15.45 6.55 14.03
N PRO A 422 -16.14 7.68 13.86
CA PRO A 422 -17.57 7.69 13.51
C PRO A 422 -17.84 6.92 12.21
N SER A 423 -19.00 6.29 12.09
CA SER A 423 -19.36 5.46 10.91
C SER A 423 -19.49 6.23 9.58
N ASN A 424 -19.43 7.56 9.62
CA ASN A 424 -19.50 8.44 8.46
C ASN A 424 -18.22 9.25 8.23
N VAL A 425 -17.13 8.91 8.93
CA VAL A 425 -15.78 9.47 8.80
C VAL A 425 -14.90 8.37 8.24
N ASP A 426 -14.11 8.69 7.23
CA ASP A 426 -13.25 7.77 6.48
C ASP A 426 -11.80 8.26 6.39
N THR A 427 -11.48 9.45 6.91
CA THR A 427 -10.10 9.97 6.94
C THR A 427 -9.74 10.61 8.28
N VAL A 428 -8.45 10.55 8.62
CA VAL A 428 -7.85 11.20 9.80
C VAL A 428 -6.62 12.02 9.41
N GLN A 429 -6.33 13.05 10.21
CA GLN A 429 -5.09 13.82 10.11
C GLN A 429 -4.56 14.12 11.51
N ILE A 430 -3.27 13.88 11.72
CA ILE A 430 -2.59 14.10 12.99
C ILE A 430 -1.91 15.49 13.01
N TYR A 431 -2.03 16.18 14.13
CA TYR A 431 -1.33 17.43 14.42
C TYR A 431 -0.51 17.26 15.70
N LEU A 432 0.80 17.50 15.59
CA LEU A 432 1.77 17.46 16.68
C LEU A 432 2.15 18.89 17.02
N ARG A 433 1.87 19.33 18.26
CA ARG A 433 1.90 20.74 18.63
C ARG A 433 2.73 20.97 19.87
N GLN A 434 3.53 22.04 19.84
CA GLN A 434 4.25 22.52 21.02
C GLN A 434 3.87 23.97 21.29
N TYR A 435 3.48 24.26 22.52
CA TYR A 435 3.27 25.61 23.03
C TYR A 435 4.59 26.23 23.52
N PRO A 436 4.71 27.57 23.58
CA PRO A 436 5.91 28.22 24.12
C PRO A 436 6.20 27.76 25.56
N PRO A 437 7.47 27.52 25.92
CA PRO A 437 7.83 27.26 27.31
C PRO A 437 7.71 28.52 28.17
N SER A 438 7.78 28.33 29.48
CA SER A 438 7.74 29.45 30.44
C SER A 438 8.89 30.46 30.24
N SER A 439 10.05 30.01 29.75
CA SER A 439 11.19 30.85 29.41
C SER A 439 12.19 30.12 28.49
N GLY A 440 13.03 30.87 27.80
CA GLY A 440 14.08 30.30 26.95
C GLY A 440 13.56 29.65 25.67
N GLU A 441 14.33 28.72 25.13
CA GLU A 441 13.94 27.92 23.96
C GLU A 441 13.50 26.53 24.40
N GLY A 442 12.46 26.00 23.75
CA GLY A 442 11.90 24.69 24.03
C GLY A 442 11.83 23.82 22.79
N MET A 443 12.10 22.52 22.98
CA MET A 443 12.04 21.54 21.92
C MET A 443 11.21 20.33 22.34
N VAL A 444 10.40 19.83 21.40
CA VAL A 444 9.83 18.48 21.44
C VAL A 444 10.46 17.71 20.29
N PHE A 445 11.08 16.58 20.58
CA PHE A 445 11.50 15.60 19.59
C PHE A 445 10.43 14.52 19.47
N LEU A 446 10.20 14.02 18.27
CA LEU A 446 9.12 13.10 17.89
C LEU A 446 9.70 11.99 17.04
N ASP A 447 9.32 10.75 17.31
CA ASP A 447 9.80 9.59 16.58
C ASP A 447 8.82 8.42 16.69
N ASP A 448 8.94 7.46 15.77
CA ASP A 448 8.16 6.23 15.65
C ASP A 448 6.63 6.47 15.81
N ILE A 449 6.10 7.48 15.12
CA ILE A 449 4.66 7.79 15.10
C ILE A 449 3.92 6.77 14.23
N SER A 450 2.85 6.19 14.75
CA SER A 450 2.03 5.23 14.00
C SER A 450 0.54 5.54 14.10
N ILE A 451 -0.17 5.28 12.99
CA ILE A 451 -1.64 5.27 12.92
C ILE A 451 -2.06 3.82 12.70
N ILE A 452 -2.42 3.15 13.79
CA ILE A 452 -2.68 1.71 13.81
C ILE A 452 -4.15 1.44 13.51
N GLN A 453 -4.42 0.88 12.34
CA GLN A 453 -5.71 0.30 12.01
C GLN A 453 -5.72 -1.16 12.46
N TRP A 454 -6.57 -1.46 13.45
CA TRP A 454 -6.80 -2.83 13.91
C TRP A 454 -7.70 -3.57 12.93
N ASP A 455 -7.38 -4.83 12.68
CA ASP A 455 -8.27 -5.75 11.98
C ASP A 455 -9.56 -5.94 12.80
N GLY A 456 -10.69 -5.98 12.10
CA GLY A 456 -12.00 -6.17 12.70
C GLY A 456 -12.18 -7.55 13.34
N GLN A 457 -11.38 -8.54 12.91
CA GLN A 457 -11.44 -9.89 13.46
C GLN A 457 -10.78 -9.96 14.85
N GLN A 458 -11.54 -10.45 15.83
CA GLN A 458 -11.00 -10.88 17.12
C GLN A 458 -10.48 -12.31 17.00
N LEU A 459 -9.25 -12.52 17.42
CA LEU A 459 -8.56 -13.81 17.44
C LEU A 459 -8.66 -14.40 18.84
N ALA A 460 -9.24 -15.58 18.97
CA ALA A 460 -9.13 -16.35 20.21
C ALA A 460 -7.76 -17.04 20.21
N VAL A 461 -6.92 -16.72 21.20
CA VAL A 461 -5.56 -17.23 21.34
C VAL A 461 -5.44 -17.94 22.67
N ASP A 462 -4.81 -19.10 22.65
CA ASP A 462 -4.50 -19.87 23.85
C ASP A 462 -3.25 -20.74 23.62
N ALA A 463 -3.05 -21.74 24.47
CA ALA A 463 -1.93 -22.67 24.41
C ALA A 463 -1.87 -23.51 23.11
N GLY A 464 -2.96 -23.57 22.33
CA GLY A 464 -3.00 -24.20 21.01
C GLY A 464 -2.54 -23.29 19.88
N GLY A 465 -2.48 -21.97 20.13
CA GLY A 465 -2.14 -20.95 19.14
C GLY A 465 -3.17 -20.77 18.03
N VAL A 466 -2.96 -19.74 17.20
CA VAL A 466 -3.72 -19.45 15.99
C VAL A 466 -2.75 -19.20 14.84
N THR A 467 -2.97 -19.86 13.71
CA THR A 467 -2.25 -19.59 12.46
C THR A 467 -2.92 -18.43 11.74
N LEU A 468 -2.10 -17.57 11.14
CA LEU A 468 -2.55 -16.40 10.41
C LEU A 468 -2.22 -16.54 8.92
N PRO A 469 -3.02 -15.95 8.02
CA PRO A 469 -2.67 -15.85 6.61
C PRO A 469 -1.35 -15.10 6.37
N THR A 470 -0.50 -15.66 5.52
CA THR A 470 0.82 -15.11 5.18
C THR A 470 1.06 -15.09 3.67
N PRO A 471 1.91 -14.18 3.16
CA PRO A 471 2.57 -13.08 3.90
C PRO A 471 1.60 -11.95 4.29
N ASN A 472 1.99 -11.11 5.26
CA ASN A 472 1.19 -9.99 5.75
C ASN A 472 2.06 -8.81 6.22
N ALA A 473 1.40 -7.69 6.49
CA ALA A 473 1.99 -6.42 6.94
C ALA A 473 1.43 -6.01 8.30
N TRP A 474 1.11 -6.99 9.17
CA TRP A 474 0.74 -6.62 10.53
C TRP A 474 2.00 -6.18 11.27
N ASP A 475 1.92 -5.02 11.91
CA ASP A 475 3.02 -4.37 12.62
C ASP A 475 2.76 -4.37 14.13
N PHE A 476 1.53 -4.68 14.54
CA PHE A 476 1.13 -4.68 15.94
C PHE A 476 0.23 -5.85 16.27
N VAL A 477 0.31 -6.30 17.53
CA VAL A 477 -0.70 -7.13 18.18
C VAL A 477 -1.18 -6.41 19.45
N ARG A 478 -2.45 -6.55 19.79
CA ARG A 478 -2.95 -6.23 21.13
C ARG A 478 -3.81 -7.36 21.63
N CYS A 479 -3.70 -7.68 22.91
CA CYS A 479 -4.43 -8.76 23.54
C CYS A 479 -5.15 -8.28 24.80
N SER A 480 -6.21 -9.00 25.14
CA SER A 480 -6.91 -8.89 26.42
C SER A 480 -6.98 -10.26 27.09
N ALA A 481 -6.56 -10.33 28.34
CA ALA A 481 -6.44 -11.57 29.10
C ALA A 481 -6.63 -11.31 30.61
N PRO A 482 -6.99 -12.33 31.40
CA PRO A 482 -6.98 -12.22 32.86
C PRO A 482 -5.55 -12.16 33.40
N GLY A 483 -5.35 -11.46 34.52
CA GLY A 483 -4.05 -11.40 35.21
C GLY A 483 -3.33 -10.07 35.04
N ASN A 484 -2.02 -10.07 35.33
CA ASN A 484 -1.16 -8.87 35.30
C ASN A 484 -0.09 -8.93 34.20
N SER A 485 0.08 -10.08 33.56
CA SER A 485 1.00 -10.30 32.44
C SER A 485 0.42 -11.36 31.52
N LEU A 486 0.88 -11.37 30.27
CA LEU A 486 0.55 -12.33 29.24
C LEU A 486 1.85 -12.75 28.56
N ASP A 487 2.15 -14.04 28.53
CA ASP A 487 3.28 -14.55 27.78
C ASP A 487 2.79 -14.86 26.35
N LEU A 488 3.43 -14.22 25.37
CA LEU A 488 3.12 -14.32 23.96
C LEU A 488 4.28 -14.96 23.21
N ASP A 489 3.95 -15.94 22.37
CA ASP A 489 4.85 -16.43 21.34
C ASP A 489 4.36 -15.92 19.98
N LEU A 490 5.17 -15.06 19.35
CA LEU A 490 4.93 -14.46 18.05
C LEU A 490 5.77 -15.24 17.04
N THR A 491 5.13 -16.04 16.19
CA THR A 491 5.85 -16.79 15.15
C THR A 491 5.95 -15.93 13.90
N HIS A 492 7.17 -15.57 13.56
CA HIS A 492 7.56 -14.79 12.39
C HIS A 492 8.05 -15.71 11.29
N ARG A 493 7.45 -15.65 10.10
CA ARG A 493 7.89 -16.37 8.91
C ARG A 493 8.72 -15.46 8.03
N VAL A 494 9.97 -15.86 7.79
CA VAL A 494 10.91 -15.17 6.89
C VAL A 494 10.94 -15.88 5.53
N TYR A 495 10.86 -15.12 4.44
CA TYR A 495 10.81 -15.62 3.06
C TYR A 495 12.14 -15.41 2.32
N GLU A 496 12.82 -16.48 1.88
CA GLU A 496 14.21 -16.46 1.38
C GLU A 496 14.39 -16.82 -0.09
#